data_AF-X0HHB7-F1
#
_entry.id   AF-X0HHB7-F1
#
_cell.length_a   1.000
_cell.length_b   1.000
_cell.length_c   1.000
_cell.angle_alpha   90.00
_cell.angle_beta   90.00
_cell.angle_gamma   90.00
#
_symmetry.space_group_name_H-M   'P 1'
#
loop_
_entity.id
_entity.type
_entity.pdbx_description
1 polymer ?
#
loop_
_entity_poly.entity_id
_entity_poly.type
_entity_poly.pdbx_seq_one_letter_code
_entity_poly.pdbx_strand_id
1 'polypeptide(L)'
;MPVHSKVALSVPDSLFFRLNELMKPTKDLGSVLTTFNYGLYLLAYFDSKAYNLKSKALSLVRPETAFTALPGAAEAESSPFARLGSVVANARLTLRLFGLLLIYVRARKLIRDGKSMDPVLYIISFIQCSLFAAFQLLENIAFLTENGVLMKCGLGWLFNGTGGRVANMYRVAHRAWFLGIICDFAHLMREAQKFFTKNHLEKGDITREEAEKAVQWYYDWIRHMAWLPIGWHLSGWMGDKAPGFNLGVQGAAGVLADLRRTTMLWRATQEA
;
A
#
# COMPACT_ATOMS: atom_id res chain seq x y z
N MET A 1 48.48 -13.94 2.09
CA MET A 1 47.20 -13.37 2.61
C MET A 1 46.06 -13.91 1.75
N PRO A 2 45.03 -14.53 2.33
CA PRO A 2 44.13 -15.40 1.58
C PRO A 2 43.06 -14.59 0.81
N VAL A 3 42.79 -15.05 -0.42
CA VAL A 3 41.90 -14.45 -1.43
C VAL A 3 40.42 -14.43 -1.01
N HIS A 4 40.05 -15.12 0.08
CA HIS A 4 38.68 -15.23 0.57
C HIS A 4 38.11 -13.96 1.24
N SER A 5 38.93 -13.01 1.68
CA SER A 5 38.45 -11.79 2.34
C SER A 5 37.94 -10.72 1.37
N LYS A 6 38.33 -10.75 0.09
CA LYS A 6 37.87 -9.76 -0.91
C LYS A 6 36.46 -10.03 -1.45
N VAL A 7 36.01 -11.29 -1.44
CA VAL A 7 34.68 -11.69 -1.96
C VAL A 7 33.56 -11.49 -0.94
N ALA A 8 33.87 -11.58 0.36
CA ALA A 8 32.88 -11.40 1.42
C ALA A 8 32.49 -9.93 1.64
N LEU A 9 33.38 -8.98 1.34
CA LEU A 9 33.11 -7.53 1.42
C LEU A 9 32.36 -7.00 0.18
N SER A 10 32.50 -7.62 -0.99
CA SER A 10 31.86 -7.14 -2.22
C SER A 10 30.33 -7.30 -2.22
N VAL A 11 29.80 -8.29 -1.50
CA VAL A 11 28.35 -8.56 -1.48
C VAL A 11 27.59 -7.57 -0.58
N PRO A 12 28.01 -7.30 0.67
CA PRO A 12 27.43 -6.23 1.48
C PRO A 12 27.54 -4.87 0.81
N ASP A 13 28.70 -4.54 0.24
CA ASP A 13 28.91 -3.26 -0.43
C ASP A 13 27.98 -3.11 -1.63
N SER A 14 27.88 -4.14 -2.49
CA SER A 14 26.91 -4.18 -3.59
C SER A 14 25.48 -4.01 -3.11
N LEU A 15 25.11 -4.65 -1.99
CA LEU A 15 23.79 -4.50 -1.39
C LEU A 15 23.55 -3.06 -0.92
N PHE A 16 24.51 -2.45 -0.23
CA PHE A 16 24.41 -1.06 0.24
C PHE A 16 24.33 -0.07 -0.92
N PHE A 17 25.11 -0.26 -1.99
CA PHE A 17 25.01 0.56 -3.20
C PHE A 17 23.63 0.47 -3.84
N ARG A 18 23.09 -0.75 -3.97
CA ARG A 18 21.76 -0.96 -4.54
C ARG A 18 20.65 -0.41 -3.66
N LEU A 19 20.79 -0.50 -2.34
CA LEU A 19 19.86 0.12 -1.39
C LEU A 19 19.93 1.64 -1.50
N ASN A 20 21.13 2.22 -1.61
CA ASN A 20 21.30 3.65 -1.82
C ASN A 20 20.62 4.12 -3.12
N GLU A 21 20.83 3.40 -4.23
CA GLU A 21 20.15 3.69 -5.50
C GLU A 21 18.63 3.56 -5.41
N LEU A 22 18.13 2.52 -4.72
CA LEU A 22 16.70 2.32 -4.52
C LEU A 22 16.05 3.44 -3.69
N MET A 23 16.80 3.99 -2.73
CA MET A 23 16.34 5.03 -1.80
C MET A 23 16.51 6.44 -2.33
N LYS A 24 17.20 6.64 -3.48
CA LYS A 24 17.18 7.93 -4.16
C LYS A 24 15.73 8.36 -4.40
N PRO A 25 15.41 9.67 -4.33
CA PRO A 25 14.07 10.18 -4.62
C PRO A 25 13.67 9.87 -6.07
N THR A 26 13.16 8.67 -6.29
CA THR A 26 12.61 8.22 -7.55
C THR A 26 11.11 8.49 -7.54
N LYS A 27 10.52 8.55 -8.73
CA LYS A 27 9.07 8.72 -8.93
C LYS A 27 8.23 7.68 -8.15
N ASP A 28 8.83 6.55 -7.75
CA ASP A 28 8.15 5.40 -7.16
C ASP A 28 8.66 4.98 -5.77
N LEU A 29 9.38 5.85 -5.06
CA LEU A 29 9.80 5.60 -3.65
C LEU A 29 8.62 5.17 -2.75
N GLY A 30 7.42 5.69 -3.01
CA GLY A 30 6.21 5.31 -2.28
C GLY A 30 5.89 3.81 -2.34
N SER A 31 6.20 3.13 -3.45
CA SER A 31 5.97 1.69 -3.65
C SER A 31 6.92 0.84 -2.83
N VAL A 32 8.19 1.24 -2.76
CA VAL A 32 9.22 0.61 -1.90
C VAL A 32 8.81 0.72 -0.43
N LEU A 33 8.44 1.93 0.00
CA LEU A 33 7.96 2.17 1.37
C LEU A 33 6.66 1.40 1.67
N THR A 34 5.78 1.20 0.69
CA THR A 34 4.56 0.38 0.88
C THR A 34 4.98 -1.06 1.16
N THR A 35 5.77 -1.62 0.26
CA THR A 35 6.17 -3.04 0.31
C THR A 35 6.92 -3.31 1.61
N PHE A 36 7.81 -2.40 2.01
CA PHE A 36 8.52 -2.50 3.28
C PHE A 36 7.58 -2.41 4.49
N ASN A 37 6.67 -1.43 4.53
CA ASN A 37 5.72 -1.27 5.63
C ASN A 37 4.80 -2.48 5.82
N TYR A 38 4.16 -2.94 4.75
CA TYR A 38 3.28 -4.11 4.81
C TYR A 38 4.05 -5.43 5.01
N GLY A 39 5.30 -5.50 4.56
CA GLY A 39 6.21 -6.59 4.90
C GLY A 39 6.48 -6.67 6.40
N LEU A 40 6.66 -5.53 7.07
CA LEU A 40 6.81 -5.48 8.53
C LEU A 40 5.54 -5.95 9.26
N TYR A 41 4.35 -5.61 8.76
CA TYR A 41 3.08 -6.14 9.31
C TYR A 41 2.95 -7.65 9.14
N LEU A 42 3.40 -8.18 8.00
CA LEU A 42 3.43 -9.63 7.78
C LEU A 42 4.43 -10.33 8.70
N LEU A 43 5.62 -9.74 8.90
CA LEU A 43 6.63 -10.24 9.84
C LEU A 43 6.13 -10.19 11.28
N ALA A 44 5.48 -9.10 11.70
CA ALA A 44 4.84 -8.97 13.00
C ALA A 44 3.80 -10.08 13.24
N TYR A 45 3.01 -10.40 12.22
CA TYR A 45 2.07 -11.51 12.29
C TYR A 45 2.80 -12.86 12.45
N PHE A 46 3.83 -13.13 11.65
CA PHE A 46 4.59 -14.39 11.76
C PHE A 46 5.31 -14.52 13.10
N ASP A 47 5.87 -13.44 13.63
CA ASP A 47 6.51 -13.42 14.94
C ASP A 47 5.53 -13.83 16.05
N SER A 48 4.31 -13.24 16.03
CA SER A 48 3.25 -13.61 16.98
C SER A 48 2.82 -15.09 16.87
N LYS A 49 2.84 -15.67 15.66
CA LYS A 49 2.50 -17.09 15.44
C LYS A 49 3.67 -18.03 15.78
N ALA A 50 4.90 -17.64 15.51
CA ALA A 50 6.10 -18.39 15.83
C ALA A 50 6.29 -18.53 17.35
N TYR A 51 5.95 -17.49 18.12
CA TYR A 51 5.93 -17.56 19.58
C TYR A 51 4.96 -18.63 20.10
N ASN A 52 3.74 -18.65 19.54
CA ASN A 52 2.71 -19.63 19.87
C ASN A 52 3.08 -21.06 19.45
N LEU A 53 3.89 -21.21 18.39
CA LEU A 53 4.38 -22.52 17.95
C LEU A 53 5.53 -23.01 18.84
N LYS A 54 6.47 -22.13 19.20
CA LYS A 54 7.58 -22.44 20.11
C LYS A 54 7.08 -22.82 21.50
N SER A 55 6.08 -22.09 22.03
CA SER A 55 5.48 -22.42 23.33
C SER A 55 4.78 -23.78 23.31
N LYS A 56 4.04 -24.11 22.23
CA LYS A 56 3.41 -25.43 22.06
C LYS A 56 4.43 -26.57 21.86
N ALA A 57 5.48 -26.34 21.09
CA ALA A 57 6.55 -27.32 20.91
C ALA A 57 7.28 -27.58 22.23
N LEU A 58 7.54 -26.53 23.02
CA LEU A 58 8.18 -26.66 24.33
C LEU A 58 7.29 -27.39 25.35
N SER A 59 5.96 -27.16 25.33
CA SER A 59 5.02 -27.89 26.20
C SER A 59 4.91 -29.38 25.87
N LEU A 60 5.17 -29.77 24.62
CA LEU A 60 5.21 -31.19 24.22
C LEU A 60 6.49 -31.89 24.69
N VAL A 61 7.61 -31.15 24.81
CA VAL A 61 8.90 -31.68 25.26
C VAL A 61 9.02 -31.68 26.79
N ARG A 62 8.32 -30.79 27.50
CA ARG A 62 8.28 -30.74 28.97
C ARG A 62 6.83 -30.63 29.48
N PRO A 63 6.10 -31.76 29.56
CA PRO A 63 4.71 -31.77 30.00
C PRO A 63 4.52 -31.43 31.49
N GLU A 64 5.53 -31.61 32.34
CA GLU A 64 5.42 -31.37 33.80
C GLU A 64 5.53 -29.90 34.21
N THR A 65 5.99 -29.03 33.31
CA THR A 65 5.91 -27.59 33.51
C THR A 65 4.73 -27.06 32.71
N ALA A 66 3.53 -27.14 33.29
CA ALA A 66 2.39 -26.34 32.87
C ALA A 66 2.72 -24.86 33.10
N PHE A 67 3.58 -24.30 32.24
CA PHE A 67 3.83 -22.88 32.19
C PHE A 67 2.52 -22.23 31.76
N THR A 68 1.93 -21.46 32.68
CA THR A 68 1.14 -20.28 32.32
C THR A 68 1.85 -19.59 31.16
N ALA A 69 1.11 -19.30 30.09
CA ALA A 69 1.63 -18.76 28.83
C ALA A 69 2.88 -17.90 29.07
N LEU A 70 4.03 -18.30 28.48
CA LEU A 70 5.30 -17.58 28.62
C LEU A 70 5.02 -16.07 28.56
N PRO A 71 5.46 -15.25 29.54
CA PRO A 71 5.16 -13.83 29.61
C PRO A 71 5.79 -13.13 28.41
N GLY A 72 5.01 -12.96 27.35
CA GLY A 72 5.55 -12.58 26.04
C GLY A 72 4.77 -13.09 24.83
N ALA A 73 3.56 -13.67 25.00
CA ALA A 73 2.61 -13.79 23.90
C ALA A 73 2.15 -12.37 23.51
N ALA A 74 3.06 -11.64 22.89
CA ALA A 74 2.88 -10.33 22.36
C ALA A 74 1.82 -10.43 21.25
N GLU A 75 0.70 -9.74 21.42
CA GLU A 75 -0.20 -9.46 20.32
C GLU A 75 0.63 -8.92 19.15
N ALA A 76 0.32 -9.30 17.91
CA ALA A 76 1.14 -8.94 16.74
C ALA A 76 1.44 -7.43 16.67
N GLU A 77 0.51 -6.61 17.16
CA GLU A 77 0.60 -5.16 17.28
C GLU A 77 1.68 -4.66 18.27
N SER A 78 2.06 -5.48 19.25
CA SER A 78 3.10 -5.17 20.24
C SER A 78 4.51 -5.57 19.81
N SER A 79 4.66 -6.28 18.69
CA SER A 79 5.97 -6.71 18.17
C SER A 79 6.86 -5.52 17.76
N PRO A 80 8.20 -5.64 17.84
CA PRO A 80 9.12 -4.63 17.34
C PRO A 80 8.90 -4.32 15.85
N PHE A 81 8.51 -5.32 15.05
CA PHE A 81 8.19 -5.16 13.63
C PHE A 81 6.95 -4.29 13.43
N ALA A 82 5.91 -4.44 14.23
CA ALA A 82 4.73 -3.59 14.18
C ALA A 82 5.05 -2.13 14.55
N ARG A 83 5.92 -1.92 15.56
CA ARG A 83 6.40 -0.57 15.93
C ARG A 83 7.24 0.08 14.84
N LEU A 84 8.15 -0.67 14.20
CA LEU A 84 8.88 -0.15 13.04
C LEU A 84 7.92 0.13 11.87
N GLY A 85 6.93 -0.75 11.67
CA GLY A 85 5.87 -0.57 10.71
C GLY A 85 5.11 0.73 10.92
N SER A 86 4.74 1.08 12.16
CA SER A 86 4.04 2.34 12.45
C SER A 86 4.90 3.58 12.16
N VAL A 87 6.22 3.52 12.41
CA VAL A 87 7.15 4.60 12.02
C VAL A 87 7.18 4.80 10.50
N VAL A 88 7.29 3.71 9.73
CA VAL A 88 7.27 3.78 8.26
C VAL A 88 5.91 4.27 7.76
N ALA A 89 4.81 3.84 8.38
CA ALA A 89 3.46 4.31 8.06
C ALA A 89 3.32 5.81 8.28
N ASN A 90 3.82 6.35 9.40
CA ASN A 90 3.84 7.79 9.68
C ASN A 90 4.69 8.57 8.68
N ALA A 91 5.86 8.04 8.31
CA ALA A 91 6.68 8.64 7.26
C ALA A 91 5.94 8.70 5.92
N ARG A 92 5.23 7.62 5.54
CA ARG A 92 4.38 7.60 4.34
C ARG A 92 3.26 8.64 4.42
N LEU A 93 2.56 8.75 5.54
CA LEU A 93 1.51 9.76 5.73
C LEU A 93 2.05 11.18 5.60
N THR A 94 3.25 11.43 6.15
CA THR A 94 3.92 12.73 6.02
C THR A 94 4.28 13.04 4.57
N LEU A 95 4.81 12.07 3.82
CA LEU A 95 5.07 12.23 2.38
C LEU A 95 3.77 12.45 1.59
N ARG A 96 2.67 11.80 1.99
CA ARG A 96 1.34 11.95 1.35
C ARG A 96 0.71 13.32 1.57
N LEU A 97 1.19 14.14 2.51
CA LEU A 97 0.77 15.54 2.62
C LEU A 97 0.93 16.30 1.29
N PHE A 98 1.97 15.99 0.52
CA PHE A 98 2.21 16.55 -0.81
C PHE A 98 1.38 15.89 -1.93
N GLY A 99 0.62 14.84 -1.62
CA GLY A 99 -0.18 14.07 -2.57
C GLY A 99 -1.27 14.88 -3.26
N LEU A 100 -1.79 15.94 -2.63
CA LEU A 100 -2.75 16.86 -3.27
C LEU A 100 -2.16 17.57 -4.49
N LEU A 101 -0.86 17.87 -4.48
CA LEU A 101 -0.19 18.47 -5.65
C LEU A 101 -0.17 17.49 -6.83
N LEU A 102 0.13 16.21 -6.55
CA LEU A 102 0.11 15.16 -7.56
C LEU A 102 -1.31 14.96 -8.13
N ILE A 103 -2.33 15.01 -7.27
CA ILE A 103 -3.73 14.90 -7.68
C ILE A 103 -4.15 16.12 -8.52
N TYR A 104 -3.71 17.34 -8.15
CA TYR A 104 -3.96 18.54 -8.95
C TYR A 104 -3.36 18.42 -10.35
N VAL A 105 -2.11 17.97 -10.46
CA VAL A 105 -1.46 17.73 -11.77
C VAL A 105 -2.23 16.68 -12.57
N ARG A 106 -2.67 15.58 -11.93
CA ARG A 106 -3.50 14.55 -12.57
C ARG A 106 -4.83 15.12 -13.06
N ALA A 107 -5.50 15.95 -12.27
CA ALA A 107 -6.76 16.59 -12.63
C ALA A 107 -6.58 17.55 -13.82
N ARG A 108 -5.53 18.38 -13.82
CA ARG A 108 -5.20 19.27 -14.95
C ARG A 108 -4.92 18.47 -16.23
N LYS A 109 -4.16 17.38 -16.12
CA LYS A 109 -3.90 16.48 -17.24
C LYS A 109 -5.19 15.86 -17.77
N LEU A 110 -6.05 15.37 -16.89
CA LEU A 110 -7.34 14.78 -17.26
C LEU A 110 -8.25 15.78 -17.98
N ILE A 111 -8.34 17.02 -17.49
CA ILE A 111 -9.14 18.08 -18.14
C ILE A 111 -8.61 18.39 -19.54
N ARG A 112 -7.27 18.46 -19.69
CA ARG A 112 -6.64 18.76 -20.98
C ARG A 112 -6.83 17.63 -21.98
N ASP A 113 -6.53 16.40 -21.56
CA ASP A 113 -6.48 15.23 -22.44
C ASP A 113 -7.90 14.64 -22.66
N GLY A 114 -8.86 14.98 -21.79
CA GLY A 114 -10.23 14.47 -21.77
C GLY A 114 -11.03 14.70 -23.06
N LYS A 115 -10.69 15.72 -23.85
CA LYS A 115 -11.32 15.98 -25.16
C LYS A 115 -11.10 14.85 -26.17
N SER A 116 -10.02 14.09 -26.02
CA SER A 116 -9.65 12.97 -26.91
C SER A 116 -10.00 11.60 -26.33
N MET A 117 -10.53 11.58 -25.11
CA MET A 117 -10.77 10.37 -24.34
C MET A 117 -12.18 9.82 -24.61
N ASP A 118 -12.36 8.52 -24.40
CA ASP A 118 -13.69 7.91 -24.37
C ASP A 118 -14.53 8.59 -23.26
N PRO A 119 -15.78 9.03 -23.55
CA PRO A 119 -16.58 9.77 -22.58
C PRO A 119 -16.84 8.99 -21.28
N VAL A 120 -17.03 7.67 -21.35
CA VAL A 120 -17.24 6.82 -20.17
C VAL A 120 -15.95 6.75 -19.36
N LEU A 121 -14.82 6.53 -20.03
CA LEU A 121 -13.52 6.48 -19.36
C LEU A 121 -13.15 7.82 -18.72
N TYR A 122 -13.51 8.94 -19.36
CA TYR A 122 -13.33 10.28 -18.81
C TYR A 122 -14.15 10.48 -17.54
N ILE A 123 -15.44 10.13 -17.57
CA ILE A 123 -16.33 10.24 -16.40
C ILE A 123 -15.79 9.39 -15.24
N ILE A 124 -15.43 8.13 -15.50
CA ILE A 124 -14.86 7.23 -14.48
C ILE A 124 -13.58 7.86 -13.89
N SER A 125 -12.67 8.32 -14.75
CA SER A 125 -11.41 8.94 -14.32
C SER A 125 -11.63 10.23 -13.52
N PHE A 126 -12.64 11.01 -13.86
CA PHE A 126 -12.96 12.26 -13.19
C PHE A 126 -13.55 11.99 -11.79
N ILE A 127 -14.47 11.04 -11.68
CA ILE A 127 -15.03 10.59 -10.40
C ILE A 127 -13.90 10.02 -9.52
N GLN A 128 -13.06 9.15 -10.09
CA GLN A 128 -11.92 8.56 -9.41
C GLN A 128 -10.96 9.65 -8.88
N CYS A 129 -10.59 10.61 -9.72
CA CYS A 129 -9.70 11.70 -9.33
C CYS A 129 -10.31 12.54 -8.20
N SER A 130 -11.62 12.79 -8.24
CA SER A 130 -12.35 13.51 -7.18
C SER A 130 -12.39 12.73 -5.87
N LEU A 131 -12.62 11.41 -5.92
CA LEU A 131 -12.60 10.53 -4.76
C LEU A 131 -11.22 10.48 -4.10
N PHE A 132 -10.15 10.38 -4.89
CA PHE A 132 -8.79 10.44 -4.35
C PHE A 132 -8.42 11.83 -3.82
N ALA A 133 -8.92 12.91 -4.42
CA ALA A 133 -8.77 14.25 -3.86
C ALA A 133 -9.44 14.37 -2.48
N ALA A 134 -10.68 13.88 -2.36
CA ALA A 134 -11.40 13.85 -1.09
C ALA A 134 -10.69 13.01 -0.04
N PHE A 135 -10.23 11.80 -0.42
CA PHE A 135 -9.42 10.96 0.45
C PHE A 135 -8.17 11.71 0.95
N GLN A 136 -7.37 12.27 0.03
CA GLN A 136 -6.10 12.88 0.41
C GLN A 136 -6.30 14.13 1.26
N LEU A 137 -7.32 14.93 0.96
CA LEU A 137 -7.66 16.11 1.75
C LEU A 137 -8.07 15.73 3.18
N LEU A 138 -8.99 14.77 3.32
CA LEU A 138 -9.48 14.34 4.63
C LEU A 138 -8.39 13.65 5.45
N GLU A 139 -7.58 12.79 4.82
CA GLU A 139 -6.42 12.15 5.46
C GLU A 139 -5.41 13.18 5.95
N ASN A 140 -5.09 14.19 5.13
CA ASN A 140 -4.16 15.26 5.51
C ASN A 140 -4.68 16.05 6.71
N ILE A 141 -5.96 16.44 6.69
CA ILE A 141 -6.55 17.20 7.80
C ILE A 141 -6.57 16.35 9.07
N ALA A 142 -6.96 15.07 8.98
CA ALA A 142 -6.99 14.16 10.11
C ALA A 142 -5.58 13.98 10.70
N PHE A 143 -4.58 13.71 9.86
CA PHE A 143 -3.19 13.54 10.28
C PHE A 143 -2.60 14.80 10.94
N LEU A 144 -2.83 15.98 10.36
CA LEU A 144 -2.37 17.25 10.94
C LEU A 144 -3.10 17.60 12.24
N THR A 145 -4.35 17.14 12.40
CA THR A 145 -5.11 17.30 13.64
C THR A 145 -4.57 16.39 14.75
N GLU A 146 -4.30 15.11 14.46
CA GLU A 146 -3.70 14.17 15.42
C GLU A 146 -2.34 14.63 15.92
N ASN A 147 -1.54 15.23 15.04
CA ASN A 147 -0.23 15.80 15.40
C ASN A 147 -0.33 17.19 16.05
N GLY A 148 -1.54 17.70 16.31
CA GLY A 148 -1.77 18.98 17.00
C GLY A 148 -1.38 20.22 16.20
N VAL A 149 -1.07 20.09 14.91
CA VAL A 149 -0.66 21.21 14.04
C VAL A 149 -1.84 22.17 13.82
N LEU A 150 -3.02 21.64 13.51
CA LEU A 150 -4.21 22.47 13.24
C LEU A 150 -4.81 23.13 14.49
N MET A 151 -4.58 22.54 15.66
CA MET A 151 -5.01 23.12 16.93
C MET A 151 -4.17 24.36 17.27
N LYS A 152 -2.88 24.36 16.92
CA LYS A 152 -1.95 25.47 17.19
C LYS A 152 -2.07 26.63 16.20
N CYS A 153 -2.66 26.42 15.02
CA CYS A 153 -2.83 27.47 14.00
C CYS A 153 -4.18 28.21 14.08
N GLY A 154 -4.89 28.15 15.21
CA GLY A 154 -6.16 28.85 15.42
C GLY A 154 -7.37 28.25 14.71
N LEU A 155 -7.19 27.19 13.90
CA LEU A 155 -8.27 26.41 13.27
C LEU A 155 -8.83 25.31 14.19
N GLY A 156 -8.30 25.18 15.41
CA GLY A 156 -8.70 24.18 16.39
C GLY A 156 -10.20 24.18 16.69
N TRP A 157 -10.90 25.32 16.57
CA TRP A 157 -12.35 25.40 16.79
C TRP A 157 -13.17 24.59 15.79
N LEU A 158 -12.73 24.49 14.52
CA LEU A 158 -13.39 23.66 13.50
C LEU A 158 -13.27 22.16 13.83
N PHE A 159 -12.23 21.78 14.57
CA PHE A 159 -11.84 20.39 14.82
C PHE A 159 -11.88 19.99 16.30
N ASN A 160 -12.36 20.85 17.20
CA ASN A 160 -12.45 20.62 18.64
C ASN A 160 -13.48 19.52 18.98
N GLY A 161 -13.03 18.44 19.63
CA GLY A 161 -13.85 17.28 20.04
C GLY A 161 -13.23 15.94 19.65
N THR A 162 -11.92 15.82 19.79
CA THR A 162 -11.02 15.37 18.71
C THR A 162 -10.96 13.85 18.50
N GLY A 163 -11.32 13.01 19.47
CA GLY A 163 -11.23 11.56 19.29
C GLY A 163 -12.24 11.00 18.26
N GLY A 164 -13.51 11.37 18.40
CA GLY A 164 -14.58 10.84 17.56
C GLY A 164 -14.63 11.42 16.14
N ARG A 165 -14.27 12.70 15.98
CA ARG A 165 -14.28 13.37 14.66
C ARG A 165 -13.12 12.94 13.79
N VAL A 166 -11.91 12.83 14.32
CA VAL A 166 -10.73 12.40 13.54
C VAL A 166 -10.91 10.97 13.03
N ALA A 167 -11.34 10.05 13.91
CA ALA A 167 -11.65 8.68 13.50
C ALA A 167 -12.73 8.65 12.40
N ASN A 168 -13.76 9.51 12.50
CA ASN A 168 -14.77 9.62 11.45
C ASN A 168 -14.20 10.21 10.15
N MET A 169 -13.28 11.18 10.21
CA MET A 169 -12.60 11.74 9.04
C MET A 169 -11.77 10.68 8.32
N TYR A 170 -10.98 9.88 9.05
CA TYR A 170 -10.30 8.72 8.47
C TYR A 170 -11.28 7.73 7.86
N ARG A 171 -12.40 7.43 8.54
CA ARG A 171 -13.41 6.51 8.01
C ARG A 171 -14.02 7.03 6.70
N VAL A 172 -14.37 8.31 6.62
CA VAL A 172 -14.89 8.93 5.38
C VAL A 172 -13.81 8.97 4.29
N ALA A 173 -12.56 9.29 4.67
CA ALA A 173 -11.43 9.22 3.74
C ALA A 173 -11.32 7.79 3.16
N HIS A 174 -11.19 6.77 4.00
CA HIS A 174 -11.06 5.38 3.57
C HIS A 174 -12.25 4.91 2.71
N ARG A 175 -13.47 5.38 2.96
CA ARG A 175 -14.62 5.14 2.07
C ARG A 175 -14.42 5.77 0.69
N ALA A 176 -13.95 7.01 0.61
CA ALA A 176 -13.64 7.64 -0.67
C ALA A 176 -12.51 6.91 -1.41
N TRP A 177 -11.47 6.49 -0.70
CA TRP A 177 -10.39 5.67 -1.27
C TRP A 177 -10.89 4.33 -1.79
N PHE A 178 -11.72 3.63 -1.01
CA PHE A 178 -12.32 2.38 -1.41
C PHE A 178 -13.18 2.53 -2.67
N LEU A 179 -14.05 3.54 -2.72
CA LEU A 179 -14.82 3.85 -3.93
C LEU A 179 -13.91 4.18 -5.12
N GLY A 180 -12.77 4.83 -4.87
CA GLY A 180 -11.74 5.06 -5.89
C GLY A 180 -11.16 3.75 -6.46
N ILE A 181 -10.96 2.73 -5.62
CA ILE A 181 -10.56 1.37 -6.05
C ILE A 181 -11.66 0.73 -6.91
N ILE A 182 -12.94 0.94 -6.57
CA ILE A 182 -14.05 0.46 -7.42
C ILE A 182 -14.04 1.16 -8.79
N CYS A 183 -13.72 2.45 -8.84
CA CYS A 183 -13.52 3.16 -10.10
C CYS A 183 -12.34 2.60 -10.90
N ASP A 184 -11.25 2.16 -10.26
CA ASP A 184 -10.13 1.49 -10.95
C ASP A 184 -10.59 0.20 -11.65
N PHE A 185 -11.45 -0.60 -11.02
CA PHE A 185 -12.03 -1.78 -11.66
C PHE A 185 -12.91 -1.42 -12.85
N ALA A 186 -13.77 -0.41 -12.70
CA ALA A 186 -14.60 0.07 -13.81
C ALA A 186 -13.74 0.59 -14.98
N HIS A 187 -12.65 1.30 -14.67
CA HIS A 187 -11.69 1.79 -15.64
C HIS A 187 -11.02 0.64 -16.40
N LEU A 188 -10.47 -0.34 -15.68
CA LEU A 188 -9.81 -1.51 -16.26
C LEU A 188 -10.77 -2.39 -17.08
N MET A 189 -12.03 -2.53 -16.64
CA MET A 189 -13.05 -3.24 -17.42
C MET A 189 -13.36 -2.50 -18.73
N ARG A 190 -13.47 -1.17 -18.69
CA ARG A 190 -13.70 -0.37 -19.90
C ARG A 190 -12.50 -0.43 -20.86
N GLU A 191 -11.29 -0.42 -20.34
CA GLU A 191 -10.07 -0.59 -21.15
C GLU A 191 -10.01 -1.99 -21.78
N ALA A 192 -10.34 -3.04 -21.03
CA ALA A 192 -10.42 -4.41 -21.54
C ALA A 192 -11.43 -4.50 -22.68
N GLN A 193 -12.66 -3.98 -22.48
CA GLN A 193 -13.69 -3.95 -23.51
C GLN A 193 -13.17 -3.28 -24.79
N LYS A 194 -12.55 -2.11 -24.67
CA LYS A 194 -11.99 -1.40 -25.83
C LYS A 194 -10.86 -2.18 -26.50
N PHE A 195 -9.98 -2.81 -25.72
CA PHE A 195 -8.90 -3.63 -26.23
C PHE A 195 -9.45 -4.83 -27.01
N PHE A 196 -10.37 -5.61 -26.43
CA PHE A 196 -10.96 -6.79 -27.07
C PHE A 196 -11.89 -6.44 -28.25
N THR A 197 -12.61 -5.31 -28.21
CA THR A 197 -13.42 -4.86 -29.34
C THR A 197 -12.55 -4.32 -30.48
N LYS A 198 -11.48 -3.58 -30.19
CA LYS A 198 -10.63 -2.99 -31.25
C LYS A 198 -9.69 -4.03 -31.88
N ASN A 199 -9.25 -5.01 -31.10
CA ASN A 199 -8.31 -6.05 -31.53
C ASN A 199 -9.04 -7.34 -31.89
N HIS A 200 -10.17 -7.25 -32.60
CA HIS A 200 -10.94 -8.41 -33.05
C HIS A 200 -10.04 -9.61 -33.33
N LEU A 201 -10.44 -10.74 -32.73
CA LEU A 201 -9.88 -12.11 -32.80
C LEU A 201 -9.49 -12.62 -34.21
N GLU A 202 -9.64 -11.81 -35.25
CA GLU A 202 -9.40 -12.13 -36.66
C GLU A 202 -7.95 -11.95 -37.13
N LYS A 203 -7.12 -11.14 -36.44
CA LYS A 203 -5.78 -10.83 -36.98
C LYS A 203 -4.69 -11.86 -36.70
N GLY A 204 -4.88 -12.82 -35.78
CA GLY A 204 -3.92 -13.90 -35.48
C GLY A 204 -2.56 -13.46 -34.91
N ASP A 205 -2.07 -12.27 -35.27
CA ASP A 205 -0.84 -11.67 -34.81
C ASP A 205 -1.12 -10.61 -33.76
N ILE A 206 -0.83 -10.95 -32.51
CA ILE A 206 -0.75 -10.01 -31.39
C ILE A 206 0.58 -9.29 -31.51
N THR A 207 0.56 -7.97 -31.63
CA THR A 207 1.81 -7.18 -31.63
C THR A 207 2.47 -7.25 -30.24
N ARG A 208 3.79 -7.09 -30.19
CA ARG A 208 4.52 -7.06 -28.91
C ARG A 208 3.97 -6.00 -27.95
N GLU A 209 3.60 -4.83 -28.46
CA GLU A 209 3.01 -3.75 -27.65
C GLU A 209 1.64 -4.14 -27.06
N GLU A 210 0.82 -4.89 -27.80
CA GLU A 210 -0.47 -5.37 -27.31
C GLU A 210 -0.30 -6.46 -26.25
N ALA A 211 0.66 -7.36 -26.44
CA ALA A 211 1.03 -8.34 -25.42
C ALA A 211 1.53 -7.65 -24.13
N GLU A 212 2.40 -6.65 -24.24
CA GLU A 212 2.88 -5.87 -23.10
C GLU A 212 1.75 -5.12 -22.40
N LYS A 213 0.80 -4.55 -23.14
CA LYS A 213 -0.41 -3.92 -22.58
C LYS A 213 -1.32 -4.92 -21.88
N ALA A 214 -1.53 -6.11 -22.44
CA ALA A 214 -2.34 -7.15 -21.81
C ALA A 214 -1.72 -7.65 -20.50
N VAL A 215 -0.38 -7.83 -20.49
CA VAL A 215 0.38 -8.16 -19.28
C VAL A 215 0.25 -7.04 -18.25
N GLN A 216 0.40 -5.78 -18.66
CA GLN A 216 0.26 -4.63 -17.75
C GLN A 216 -1.14 -4.55 -17.16
N TRP A 217 -2.18 -4.72 -17.98
CA TRP A 217 -3.58 -4.77 -17.56
C TRP A 217 -3.82 -5.86 -16.51
N TYR A 218 -3.29 -7.07 -16.72
CA TYR A 218 -3.41 -8.16 -15.75
C TYR A 218 -2.77 -7.83 -14.39
N TYR A 219 -1.61 -7.19 -14.40
CA TYR A 219 -0.96 -6.76 -13.16
C TYR A 219 -1.68 -5.60 -12.47
N ASP A 220 -2.27 -4.69 -13.22
CA ASP A 220 -3.08 -3.62 -12.65
C ASP A 220 -4.33 -4.21 -11.97
N TRP A 221 -4.95 -5.24 -12.56
CA TRP A 221 -6.01 -6.03 -11.91
C TRP A 221 -5.59 -6.62 -10.56
N ILE A 222 -4.44 -7.32 -10.51
CA ILE A 222 -3.91 -7.90 -9.28
C ILE A 222 -3.69 -6.81 -8.22
N ARG A 223 -3.14 -5.66 -8.62
CA ARG A 223 -2.87 -4.54 -7.72
C ARG A 223 -4.15 -4.06 -7.03
N HIS A 224 -5.21 -3.80 -7.79
CA HIS A 224 -6.47 -3.33 -7.20
C HIS A 224 -7.15 -4.42 -6.37
N MET A 225 -7.05 -5.68 -6.80
CA MET A 225 -7.56 -6.83 -6.03
C MET A 225 -6.84 -6.98 -4.70
N ALA A 226 -5.53 -6.73 -4.67
CA ALA A 226 -4.73 -6.76 -3.46
C ALA A 226 -5.09 -5.61 -2.50
N TRP A 227 -5.42 -4.43 -3.01
CA TRP A 227 -5.89 -3.32 -2.17
C TRP A 227 -7.34 -3.46 -1.68
N LEU A 228 -8.18 -4.19 -2.40
CA LEU A 228 -9.62 -4.28 -2.13
C LEU A 228 -9.95 -4.75 -0.71
N PRO A 229 -9.37 -5.84 -0.15
CA PRO A 229 -9.63 -6.26 1.23
C PRO A 229 -9.25 -5.20 2.26
N ILE A 230 -8.14 -4.49 2.05
CA ILE A 230 -7.66 -3.43 2.95
C ILE A 230 -8.63 -2.24 2.90
N GLY A 231 -9.00 -1.78 1.70
CA GLY A 231 -9.95 -0.69 1.53
C GLY A 231 -11.33 -1.02 2.11
N TRP A 232 -11.80 -2.26 1.91
CA TRP A 232 -13.07 -2.72 2.47
C TRP A 232 -13.04 -2.75 4.00
N HIS A 233 -11.95 -3.23 4.59
CA HIS A 233 -11.79 -3.24 6.04
C HIS A 233 -11.77 -1.81 6.62
N LEU A 234 -10.96 -0.92 6.05
CA LEU A 234 -10.78 0.44 6.54
C LEU A 234 -11.99 1.37 6.31
N SER A 235 -12.86 1.05 5.33
CA SER A 235 -14.08 1.82 5.08
C SER A 235 -15.12 1.70 6.21
N GLY A 236 -14.98 0.67 7.06
CA GLY A 236 -15.84 0.42 8.22
C GLY A 236 -17.27 0.02 7.83
N TRP A 237 -17.50 -0.50 6.63
CA TRP A 237 -18.83 -0.94 6.19
C TRP A 237 -19.30 -2.25 6.85
N MET A 238 -18.38 -3.07 7.37
CA MET A 238 -18.68 -4.29 8.13
C MET A 238 -18.71 -4.09 9.65
N GLY A 239 -18.72 -2.84 10.12
CA GLY A 239 -18.43 -2.50 11.52
C GLY A 239 -16.92 -2.44 11.80
N ASP A 240 -16.54 -2.14 13.05
CA ASP A 240 -15.14 -1.83 13.41
C ASP A 240 -14.17 -3.03 13.32
N LYS A 241 -14.68 -4.27 13.14
CA LYS A 241 -13.85 -5.47 12.97
C LYS A 241 -14.46 -6.42 11.94
N ALA A 242 -13.91 -6.43 10.73
CA ALA A 242 -14.24 -7.46 9.75
C ALA A 242 -13.74 -8.83 10.24
N PRO A 243 -14.62 -9.85 10.40
CA PRO A 243 -14.21 -11.16 10.89
C PRO A 243 -13.16 -11.78 9.95
N GLY A 244 -12.03 -12.21 10.51
CA GLY A 244 -10.93 -12.82 9.77
C GLY A 244 -9.89 -11.85 9.19
N PHE A 245 -10.13 -10.54 9.19
CA PHE A 245 -9.13 -9.55 8.78
C PHE A 245 -8.12 -9.32 9.92
N ASN A 246 -6.88 -9.73 9.71
CA ASN A 246 -5.80 -9.59 10.68
C ASN A 246 -4.56 -8.95 10.04
N LEU A 247 -3.57 -8.59 10.87
CA LEU A 247 -2.34 -7.94 10.43
C LEU A 247 -1.58 -8.73 9.35
N GLY A 248 -1.68 -10.06 9.34
CA GLY A 248 -1.09 -10.92 8.31
C GLY A 248 -1.79 -10.80 6.96
N VAL A 249 -3.14 -10.78 6.94
CA VAL A 249 -3.92 -10.54 5.72
C VAL A 249 -3.63 -9.14 5.17
N GLN A 250 -3.63 -8.13 6.04
CA GLN A 250 -3.27 -6.76 5.69
C GLN A 250 -1.85 -6.67 5.11
N GLY A 251 -0.88 -7.29 5.77
CA GLY A 251 0.52 -7.36 5.32
C GLY A 251 0.67 -8.04 3.96
N ALA A 252 0.09 -9.23 3.79
CA ALA A 252 0.17 -9.99 2.54
C ALA A 252 -0.48 -9.22 1.38
N ALA A 253 -1.68 -8.66 1.59
CA ALA A 253 -2.38 -7.85 0.61
C ALA A 253 -1.57 -6.61 0.19
N GLY A 254 -1.03 -5.85 1.15
CA GLY A 254 -0.25 -4.65 0.85
C GLY A 254 1.10 -4.94 0.18
N VAL A 255 1.75 -6.05 0.53
CA VAL A 255 2.95 -6.51 -0.18
C VAL A 255 2.60 -6.85 -1.62
N LEU A 256 1.60 -7.71 -1.86
CA LEU A 256 1.19 -8.13 -3.20
C LEU A 256 0.85 -6.94 -4.11
N ALA A 257 0.25 -5.89 -3.56
CA ALA A 257 -0.17 -4.74 -4.34
C ALA A 257 0.98 -3.91 -4.95
N ASP A 258 2.14 -3.87 -4.29
CA ASP A 258 3.30 -3.08 -4.75
C ASP A 258 4.55 -3.93 -5.07
N LEU A 259 4.53 -5.24 -4.81
CA LEU A 259 5.69 -6.14 -4.97
C LEU A 259 6.27 -6.10 -6.38
N ARG A 260 5.44 -6.13 -7.43
CA ARG A 260 5.93 -6.08 -8.81
C ARG A 260 6.70 -4.80 -9.09
N ARG A 261 6.15 -3.65 -8.67
CA ARG A 261 6.76 -2.33 -8.91
C ARG A 261 8.06 -2.21 -8.12
N THR A 262 8.09 -2.62 -6.86
CA THR A 262 9.32 -2.69 -6.06
C THR A 262 10.35 -3.62 -6.69
N THR A 263 9.94 -4.77 -7.23
CA THR A 263 10.84 -5.70 -7.92
C THR A 263 11.41 -5.11 -9.20
N MET A 264 10.61 -4.37 -9.97
CA MET A 264 11.10 -3.65 -11.16
C MET A 264 12.12 -2.58 -10.78
N LEU A 265 11.87 -1.79 -9.73
CA LEU A 265 12.84 -0.81 -9.22
C LEU A 265 14.12 -1.49 -8.74
N TRP A 266 14.00 -2.60 -8.02
CA TRP A 266 15.15 -3.38 -7.56
C TRP A 266 15.99 -3.97 -8.70
N ARG A 267 15.36 -4.36 -9.81
CA ARG A 267 16.06 -4.80 -11.01
C ARG A 267 16.75 -3.65 -11.72
N ALA A 268 16.12 -2.48 -11.77
CA ALA A 268 16.72 -1.27 -12.37
C ALA A 268 18.02 -0.85 -11.64
N THR A 269 18.16 -1.14 -10.34
CA THR A 269 19.44 -0.89 -9.63
C THR A 269 20.57 -1.83 -10.02
N GLN A 270 20.31 -2.87 -10.82
CA GLN A 270 21.37 -3.73 -11.38
C GLN A 270 21.98 -3.14 -12.66
N GLU A 271 21.28 -2.20 -13.29
CA GLU A 271 21.69 -1.53 -14.53
C GLU A 271 22.37 -0.17 -14.27
N ALA A 272 22.37 0.28 -13.01
CA ALA A 272 22.99 1.53 -12.54
C ALA A 272 24.39 1.25 -11.95
#